data_AF-A0A857JS24-F1
#
_entry.id   AF-A0A857JS24-F1
#
_cell.length_a   1.000
_cell.length_b   1.000
_cell.length_c   1.000
_cell.angle_alpha   90.00
_cell.angle_beta   90.00
_cell.angle_gamma   90.00
#
_symmetry.space_group_name_H-M   'P 1'
#
loop_
_entity.id
_entity.type
_entity.pdbx_description
1 polymer ?
#
loop_
_entity_poly.entity_id
_entity_poly.type
_entity_poly.pdbx_seq_one_letter_code
_entity_poly.pdbx_strand_id
1 'polypeptide(L)' 'MYFYIQDVIVDPEYQGQGLGDKVMFEIETYLQATCKTGATIGLFSAANKEGFYLRYGYLARPTRTLGSGMYKTV' A
#
# COMPACT_ATOMS: atom_id res chain seq x y z
N MET A 1 12.45 6.32 -9.20
CA MET A 1 12.88 5.53 -8.03
C MET A 1 11.67 4.78 -7.51
N TYR A 2 11.81 3.50 -7.15
CA TYR A 2 10.67 2.68 -6.73
C TYR A 2 10.81 2.29 -5.26
N PHE A 3 9.71 2.42 -4.53
CA PHE A 3 9.54 1.86 -3.19
C PHE A 3 8.45 0.80 -3.26
N TYR A 4 8.55 -0.19 -2.38
CA TYR A 4 7.63 -1.30 -2.40
C TYR A 4 7.27 -1.69 -0.97
N ILE A 5 5.97 -1.68 -0.68
CA ILE A 5 5.41 -2.10 0.60
C ILE A 5 4.95 -3.54 0.45
N GLN A 6 5.39 -4.39 1.38
CA GLN A 6 5.01 -5.81 1.45
C GLN A 6 4.64 -6.18 2.88
N ASP A 7 3.84 -7.24 3.00
CA ASP A 7 3.57 -7.94 4.25
C ASP A 7 3.12 -7.04 5.41
N VAL A 8 2.26 -6.05 5.12
CA VAL A 8 1.56 -5.29 6.16
C VAL A 8 0.48 -6.19 6.78
N ILE A 9 0.78 -6.70 7.96
CA ILE A 9 -0.06 -7.68 8.66
C ILE A 9 -0.35 -7.15 10.07
N VAL A 10 -1.60 -7.29 10.49
CA VAL A 10 -2.03 -7.17 11.89
C VAL A 10 -2.62 -8.52 12.26
N ASP A 11 -2.18 -9.06 13.40
CA ASP A 11 -2.69 -10.31 13.93
C ASP A 11 -4.24 -10.27 14.01
N PRO A 12 -4.96 -11.34 13.57
CA PRO A 12 -6.41 -11.35 13.53
C PRO A 12 -7.11 -10.94 14.84
N GLU A 13 -6.55 -11.32 16.00
CA GLU A 13 -7.14 -10.99 17.31
C GLU A 13 -7.09 -9.48 17.61
N TYR A 14 -6.24 -8.74 16.88
CA TYR A 14 -5.99 -7.31 17.08
C TYR A 14 -6.48 -6.44 15.90
N GLN A 15 -7.14 -7.03 14.91
CA GLN A 15 -7.74 -6.29 13.78
C GLN A 15 -8.96 -5.47 14.23
N GLY A 16 -9.31 -4.45 13.44
CA GLY A 16 -10.45 -3.56 13.74
C GLY A 16 -10.19 -2.52 14.83
N GLN A 17 -9.00 -2.52 15.45
CA GLN A 17 -8.60 -1.60 16.52
C GLN A 17 -7.75 -0.42 16.04
N GLY A 18 -7.70 -0.19 14.72
CA GLY A 18 -6.89 0.89 14.11
C GLY A 18 -5.38 0.63 14.07
N LEU A 19 -4.89 -0.57 14.43
CA LEU A 19 -3.45 -0.88 14.39
C LEU A 19 -2.88 -0.84 12.98
N GLY A 20 -3.63 -1.31 11.98
CA GLY A 20 -3.21 -1.21 10.58
C GLY A 20 -3.01 0.25 10.15
N ASP A 21 -3.89 1.14 10.62
CA ASP A 21 -3.76 2.57 10.32
C ASP A 21 -2.51 3.17 10.98
N LYS A 22 -2.16 2.74 12.21
CA LYS A 22 -0.92 3.15 12.88
C LYS A 22 0.32 2.67 12.13
N VAL A 23 0.34 1.42 11.66
CA VAL A 23 1.46 0.88 10.87
C VAL A 23 1.63 1.69 9.58
N MET A 24 0.55 1.90 8.82
CA MET A 24 0.62 2.69 7.59
C MET A 24 0.99 4.15 7.84
N PHE A 25 0.57 4.76 8.95
CA PHE A 25 0.97 6.12 9.30
C PHE A 25 2.49 6.26 9.42
N GLU A 26 3.15 5.33 10.10
CA GLU A 26 4.62 5.33 10.21
C GLU A 26 5.29 5.09 8.85
N ILE A 27 4.75 4.18 8.04
CA ILE A 27 5.25 3.91 6.68
C ILE A 27 5.13 5.17 5.80
N GLU A 28 3.97 5.80 5.75
CA GLU A 28 3.74 7.01 4.97
C GLU A 28 4.62 8.18 5.44
N THR A 29 4.82 8.30 6.76
CA THR A 29 5.73 9.32 7.33
C THR A 29 7.16 9.11 6.82
N TYR A 30 7.66 7.86 6.82
CA TYR A 30 8.97 7.54 6.27
C TYR A 30 9.05 7.81 4.76
N LEU A 31 8.03 7.41 4.00
CA LEU A 31 7.97 7.63 2.56
C LEU A 31 7.96 9.12 2.22
N GLN A 32 7.20 9.94 2.95
CA GLN A 32 7.16 11.38 2.74
C GLN A 32 8.52 12.05 2.98
N ALA A 33 9.27 11.59 3.99
CA ALA A 33 10.60 12.12 4.28
C ALA A 33 11.67 11.66 3.28
N THR A 34 11.50 10.48 2.67
CA THR A 34 12.55 9.81 1.88
C THR A 34 12.35 9.92 0.37
N CYS A 35 11.09 9.90 -0.09
CA CYS A 35 10.75 9.91 -1.51
C CYS A 35 11.02 11.28 -2.13
N LYS A 36 11.85 11.29 -3.18
CA LYS A 36 12.03 12.45 -4.05
C LYS A 36 10.91 12.50 -5.09
N THR A 37 10.65 13.69 -5.63
CA THR A 37 9.69 13.89 -6.74
C THR A 37 9.92 12.88 -7.86
N GLY A 38 8.84 12.24 -8.33
CA GLY A 38 8.89 11.20 -9.36
C GLY A 38 9.19 9.79 -8.83
N ALA A 39 9.28 9.59 -7.52
CA ALA A 39 9.24 8.25 -6.94
C ALA A 39 7.86 7.60 -7.14
N THR A 40 7.83 6.28 -7.23
CA THR A 40 6.60 5.48 -7.27
C THR A 40 6.62 4.48 -6.13
N ILE A 41 5.53 4.42 -5.37
CA ILE A 41 5.34 3.44 -4.31
C ILE A 41 4.32 2.42 -4.80
N GLY A 42 4.71 1.15 -4.79
CA GLY A 42 3.84 0.04 -5.16
C GLY A 42 3.50 -0.82 -3.97
N LEU A 43 2.34 -1.47 -4.03
CA LEU A 43 1.95 -2.57 -3.14
C LEU A 43 1.00 -3.51 -3.89
N PHE A 44 0.91 -4.75 -3.41
CA PHE A 44 -0.19 -5.64 -3.77
C PHE A 44 -1.13 -5.75 -2.59
N SER A 45 -2.36 -5.24 -2.75
CA SER A 45 -3.38 -5.38 -1.72
C SER A 45 -3.84 -6.83 -1.64
N ALA A 46 -4.10 -7.32 -0.43
CA ALA A 46 -4.92 -8.49 -0.24
C ALA A 46 -6.33 -8.24 -0.80
N ALA A 47 -7.02 -9.31 -1.21
CA ALA A 47 -8.36 -9.22 -1.78
C ALA A 47 -9.33 -8.51 -0.82
N ASN A 48 -10.11 -7.57 -1.34
CA ASN A 48 -11.08 -6.75 -0.60
C ASN A 48 -10.45 -5.82 0.47
N LYS A 49 -9.15 -5.57 0.40
CA LYS A 49 -8.44 -4.60 1.27
C LYS A 49 -8.00 -3.35 0.51
N GLU A 50 -8.37 -3.21 -0.75
CA GLU A 50 -8.01 -2.05 -1.58
C GLU A 50 -8.51 -0.75 -0.94
N GLY A 51 -9.74 -0.79 -0.37
CA GLY A 51 -10.34 0.32 0.36
C GLY A 51 -9.50 0.83 1.54
N PHE A 52 -8.73 -0.04 2.18
CA PHE A 52 -7.83 0.36 3.26
C PHE A 52 -6.74 1.30 2.73
N TYR A 53 -6.11 0.93 1.61
CA TYR A 53 -5.00 1.66 1.00
C TYR A 53 -5.44 2.91 0.21
N LEU A 54 -6.65 2.90 -0.37
CA LEU A 54 -7.19 4.06 -1.09
C LEU A 54 -7.22 5.33 -0.22
N ARG A 55 -7.36 5.18 1.10
CA ARG A 55 -7.38 6.30 2.07
C ARG A 55 -6.04 7.02 2.20
N TYR A 56 -4.93 6.39 1.79
CA TYR A 56 -3.59 6.98 1.76
C TYR A 56 -3.21 7.51 0.36
N GLY A 57 -4.16 7.53 -0.59
CA GLY A 57 -3.91 8.06 -1.94
C GLY A 57 -3.33 7.05 -2.93
N TYR A 58 -3.19 5.77 -2.56
CA TYR A 58 -2.88 4.71 -3.53
C TYR A 58 -4.01 4.56 -4.55
N LEU A 59 -3.66 4.23 -5.79
CA LEU A 59 -4.63 4.00 -6.85
C LEU A 59 -4.74 2.50 -7.14
N ALA A 60 -5.97 1.98 -7.08
CA ALA A 60 -6.24 0.63 -7.56
C ALA A 60 -6.00 0.55 -9.08
N ARG A 61 -5.40 -0.55 -9.53
CA ARG A 61 -5.20 -0.83 -10.95
C ARG A 61 -6.11 -2.00 -11.38
N PRO A 62 -6.68 -1.97 -12.60
CA PRO A 62 -6.45 -0.97 -13.64
C PRO A 62 -7.18 0.36 -13.40
N THR A 63 -6.71 1.41 -14.07
CA THR A 63 -7.42 2.69 -14.24
C THR A 63 -7.74 2.91 -15.73
N ARG A 64 -8.36 4.03 -16.08
CA ARG A 64 -8.61 4.40 -17.49
C ARG A 64 -7.32 4.48 -18.34
N THR A 65 -6.18 4.78 -17.72
CA THR A 65 -4.90 5.02 -18.41
C THR A 65 -3.80 4.02 -18.05
N LEU A 66 -4.00 3.18 -17.02
CA LEU A 66 -3.01 2.21 -16.55
C LEU A 66 -3.63 0.80 -16.51
N GLY A 67 -2.95 -0.22 -17.06
CA GLY A 67 -3.44 -1.61 -17.09
C GLY A 67 -3.52 -2.28 -15.71
N SER A 68 -3.67 -3.60 -15.59
CA SER A 68 -3.71 -4.29 -14.29
C SER A 68 -2.36 -4.38 -13.56
N GLY A 69 -2.36 -4.43 -12.23
CA GLY A 69 -1.21 -4.90 -11.46
C GLY A 69 -0.94 -6.38 -11.77
N MET A 70 0.32 -6.77 -11.88
CA MET A 70 0.72 -8.13 -12.25
C MET A 70 1.87 -8.61 -11.38
N TYR A 71 1.88 -9.89 -11.05
CA TYR A 71 2.97 -10.57 -10.35
C TYR A 71 3.19 -11.94 -11.00
N LYS A 72 4.38 -12.52 -10.81
CA LYS A 72 4.70 -13.89 -11.21
C LYS A 72 5.40 -14.56 -10.03
N THR A 73 4.95 -15.75 -9.66
CA THR A 73 5.63 -16.63 -8.71
C THR A 73 6.48 -17.64 -9.49
N VAL A 74 7.58 -18.09 -8.90
CA VAL A 74 8.43 -19.17 -9.43
C VAL A 74 8.33 -20.40 -8.56
#